data_AF-A0A1W9UXF5-F1
#
_entry.id   AF-A0A1W9UXF5-F1
#
_cell.length_a   1.000
_cell.length_b   1.000
_cell.length_c   1.000
_cell.angle_alpha   90.00
_cell.angle_beta   90.00
_cell.angle_gamma   90.00
#
_symmetry.space_group_name_H-M   'P 1'
#
loop_
_entity.id
_entity.type
_entity.pdbx_description
1 polymer ?
#
loop_
_entity_poly.entity_id
_entity_poly.type
_entity_poly.pdbx_seq_one_letter_code
_entity_poly.pdbx_strand_id
1 'polypeptide(L)'
;MSKFIASSAIRGAHEVVHRAEKRWKETIIKHGADAKVEFTNTAYYLPITLGLAGIEVTTLSDMEPVIAHIKKLLHPIPQEHLWTPYLGPTLDAGVATLMAQELLMAIGFVEGTQPETKTIGGQEYTYNGPIDDIQLRSWGIQLVDGRMPGFVALLGQAKNPKVAEKLIREFQRRNILCFLSGNVDGVGIVEQALQAGVELGYDTYTVPFGSDTESTSYALGFATRSALTFGGLKGGMFREILEYNKARTFAFALALGPI
;
A
#
# COMPACT_ATOMS: atom_id res chain seq x y z
N MET A 1 -13.06 3.68 -19.79
CA MET A 1 -13.25 3.09 -18.44
C MET A 1 -14.71 2.74 -18.27
N SER A 2 -15.07 1.57 -17.73
CA SER A 2 -16.48 1.13 -17.58
C SER A 2 -17.15 1.82 -16.38
N LYS A 3 -18.43 2.18 -16.51
CA LYS A 3 -19.23 2.76 -15.41
C LYS A 3 -19.34 1.81 -14.23
N PHE A 4 -19.49 0.51 -14.49
CA PHE A 4 -19.53 -0.51 -13.45
C PHE A 4 -18.25 -0.47 -12.61
N ILE A 5 -17.08 -0.48 -13.27
CA ILE A 5 -15.77 -0.43 -12.61
C ILE A 5 -15.61 0.85 -11.80
N ALA A 6 -15.93 2.01 -12.40
CA ALA A 6 -15.83 3.30 -11.72
C ALA A 6 -16.75 3.40 -10.50
N SER A 7 -17.98 2.91 -10.61
CA SER A 7 -18.95 2.92 -9.51
C SER A 7 -18.50 2.00 -8.37
N SER A 8 -17.96 0.82 -8.69
CA SER A 8 -17.40 -0.10 -7.70
C SER A 8 -16.18 0.49 -6.99
N ALA A 9 -15.26 1.10 -7.74
CA ALA A 9 -14.06 1.73 -7.18
C ALA A 9 -14.41 2.90 -6.25
N ILE A 10 -15.31 3.79 -6.68
CA ILE A 10 -15.74 4.93 -5.85
C ILE A 10 -16.46 4.42 -4.60
N ARG A 11 -17.33 3.40 -4.71
CA ARG A 11 -18.00 2.80 -3.55
C ARG A 11 -17.01 2.21 -2.55
N GLY A 12 -16.03 1.44 -3.02
CA GLY A 12 -14.96 0.90 -2.17
C GLY A 12 -14.15 1.99 -1.48
N ALA A 13 -13.86 3.09 -2.18
CA ALA A 13 -13.17 4.23 -1.59
C ALA A 13 -13.97 4.86 -0.43
N HIS A 14 -15.28 5.07 -0.60
CA HIS A 14 -16.14 5.56 0.49
C HIS A 14 -16.10 4.64 1.72
N GLU A 15 -16.15 3.32 1.51
CA GLU A 15 -16.10 2.33 2.60
C GLU A 15 -14.76 2.38 3.36
N VAL A 16 -13.64 2.34 2.63
CA VAL A 16 -12.30 2.33 3.23
C VAL A 16 -12.04 3.63 4.00
N VAL A 17 -12.40 4.79 3.42
CA VAL A 17 -12.23 6.08 4.09
C VAL A 17 -13.11 6.21 5.32
N HIS A 18 -14.37 5.75 5.25
CA HIS A 18 -15.26 5.74 6.42
C HIS A 18 -14.68 4.90 7.56
N ARG A 19 -14.15 3.71 7.23
CA ARG A 19 -13.49 2.83 8.21
C ARG A 19 -12.23 3.47 8.79
N ALA A 20 -11.40 4.12 7.99
CA ALA A 20 -10.21 4.83 8.45
C ALA A 20 -10.58 5.98 9.42
N GLU A 21 -11.58 6.80 9.06
CA GLU A 21 -12.05 7.88 9.93
C GLU A 21 -12.62 7.34 11.25
N LYS A 22 -13.43 6.28 11.18
CA LYS A 22 -14.00 5.65 12.37
C LYS A 22 -12.90 5.14 13.30
N ARG A 23 -11.95 4.36 12.77
CA ARG A 23 -10.85 3.81 13.55
C ARG A 23 -9.99 4.92 14.16
N TRP A 24 -9.65 5.96 13.38
CA TRP A 24 -8.93 7.12 13.91
C TRP A 24 -9.64 7.78 15.10
N LYS A 25 -10.96 8.00 15.02
CA LYS A 25 -11.75 8.57 16.13
C LYS A 25 -11.74 7.67 17.37
N GLU A 26 -11.79 6.36 17.20
CA GLU A 26 -11.71 5.41 18.32
C GLU A 26 -10.30 5.41 18.94
N THR A 27 -9.26 5.39 18.12
CA THR A 27 -7.86 5.37 18.56
C THR A 27 -7.48 6.68 19.26
N ILE A 28 -7.90 7.85 18.75
CA ILE A 28 -7.58 9.14 19.38
C ILE A 28 -8.24 9.30 20.75
N ILE A 29 -9.44 8.75 20.95
CA ILE A 29 -10.10 8.70 22.27
C ILE A 29 -9.32 7.80 23.24
N LYS A 30 -8.81 6.67 22.75
CA LYS A 30 -8.15 5.66 23.58
C LYS A 30 -6.69 6.03 23.93
N HIS A 31 -5.94 6.59 22.98
CA HIS A 31 -4.51 6.82 23.10
C HIS A 31 -4.14 8.31 23.27
N GLY A 32 -5.09 9.23 23.03
CA GLY A 32 -4.87 10.67 23.12
C GLY A 32 -4.34 11.29 21.82
N ALA A 33 -4.52 12.61 21.68
CA ALA A 33 -4.13 13.36 20.49
C ALA A 33 -2.61 13.33 20.21
N ASP A 34 -1.80 13.34 21.26
CA ASP A 34 -0.33 13.39 21.20
C ASP A 34 0.32 12.02 21.02
N ALA A 35 -0.46 10.94 20.87
CA ALA A 35 0.09 9.61 20.64
C ALA A 35 0.94 9.63 19.36
N LYS A 36 2.20 9.21 19.50
CA LYS A 36 3.20 9.24 18.43
C LYS A 36 2.82 8.27 17.31
N VAL A 37 2.87 8.77 16.08
CA VAL A 37 2.65 8.00 14.85
C VAL A 37 3.97 7.93 14.11
N GLU A 38 4.50 6.72 13.95
CA GLU A 38 5.73 6.49 13.19
C GLU A 38 5.73 5.11 12.54
N PHE A 39 6.20 5.05 11.30
CA PHE A 39 6.63 3.79 10.70
C PHE A 39 8.06 3.47 11.09
N THR A 40 8.38 2.19 11.17
CA THR A 40 9.70 1.73 11.60
C THR A 40 10.78 2.17 10.60
N ASN A 41 11.84 2.81 11.11
CA ASN A 41 13.07 3.13 10.38
C ASN A 41 12.85 3.94 9.08
N THR A 42 11.97 4.96 9.12
CA THR A 42 11.81 5.90 8.00
C THR A 42 11.89 7.36 8.43
N ALA A 43 12.52 8.18 7.60
CA ALA A 43 12.57 9.63 7.72
C ALA A 43 11.43 10.34 6.96
N TYR A 44 10.53 9.59 6.32
CA TYR A 44 9.50 10.10 5.42
C TYR A 44 8.08 10.06 6.02
N TYR A 45 7.96 10.08 7.35
CA TYR A 45 6.67 10.06 8.07
C TYR A 45 5.75 8.94 7.54
N LEU A 46 4.58 9.32 7.03
CA LEU A 46 3.68 8.51 6.23
C LEU A 46 3.93 8.83 4.74
N PRO A 47 4.65 7.99 3.99
CA PRO A 47 5.20 8.39 2.71
C PRO A 47 4.20 8.78 1.62
N ILE A 48 3.06 8.09 1.50
CA ILE A 48 2.03 8.42 0.51
C ILE A 48 1.42 9.78 0.87
N THR A 49 1.09 9.98 2.14
CA THR A 49 0.52 11.23 2.65
C THR A 49 1.49 12.40 2.49
N LEU A 50 2.76 12.21 2.84
CA LEU A 50 3.81 13.20 2.63
C LEU A 50 3.98 13.51 1.14
N GLY A 51 4.07 12.49 0.29
CA GLY A 51 4.29 12.68 -1.14
C GLY A 51 3.13 13.40 -1.82
N LEU A 52 1.90 12.95 -1.59
CA LEU A 52 0.73 13.44 -2.31
C LEU A 52 0.12 14.72 -1.70
N ALA A 53 0.15 14.87 -0.38
CA ALA A 53 -0.45 16.01 0.31
C ALA A 53 0.56 16.97 0.95
N GLY A 54 1.83 16.56 1.10
CA GLY A 54 2.84 17.39 1.77
C GLY A 54 2.63 17.51 3.28
N ILE A 55 1.82 16.63 3.86
CA ILE A 55 1.48 16.67 5.29
C ILE A 55 2.43 15.72 6.03
N GLU A 56 3.15 16.28 7.01
CA GLU A 56 4.00 15.53 7.93
C GLU A 56 3.15 15.07 9.10
N VAL A 57 2.99 13.75 9.26
CA VAL A 57 2.18 13.15 10.32
C VAL A 57 3.12 12.59 11.38
N THR A 58 3.05 13.14 12.59
CA THR A 58 3.88 12.71 13.73
C THR A 58 3.05 12.27 14.93
N THR A 59 1.79 12.71 15.00
CA THR A 59 0.84 12.39 16.06
C THR A 59 -0.52 11.98 15.49
N LEU A 60 -1.39 11.40 16.32
CA LEU A 60 -2.77 11.11 15.91
C LEU A 60 -3.55 12.38 15.54
N SER A 61 -3.25 13.53 16.15
CA SER A 61 -3.89 14.79 15.79
C SER A 61 -3.57 15.25 14.36
N ASP A 62 -2.36 14.96 13.87
CA ASP A 62 -1.92 15.34 12.52
C ASP A 62 -2.69 14.58 11.42
N MET A 63 -3.40 13.50 11.76
CA MET A 63 -4.25 12.77 10.82
C MET A 63 -5.55 13.51 10.47
N GLU A 64 -6.02 14.45 11.30
CA GLU A 64 -7.23 15.23 11.02
C GLU A 64 -7.18 15.99 9.68
N PRO A 65 -6.14 16.81 9.38
CA PRO A 65 -6.02 17.47 8.09
C PRO A 65 -5.88 16.48 6.93
N VAL A 66 -5.32 15.29 7.16
CA VAL A 66 -5.22 14.22 6.14
C VAL A 66 -6.60 13.67 5.81
N ILE A 67 -7.41 13.34 6.81
CA ILE A 67 -8.80 12.87 6.61
C ILE A 67 -9.64 13.94 5.91
N ALA A 68 -9.48 15.21 6.30
CA ALA A 68 -10.14 16.32 5.64
C ALA A 68 -9.73 16.46 4.16
N HIS A 69 -8.45 16.21 3.84
CA HIS A 69 -7.96 16.18 2.47
C HIS A 69 -8.57 15.00 1.68
N ILE A 70 -8.53 13.79 2.22
CA ILE A 70 -9.09 12.57 1.61
C ILE A 70 -10.57 12.76 1.27
N LYS A 71 -11.36 13.36 2.17
CA LYS A 71 -12.78 13.62 1.94
C LYS A 71 -13.06 14.55 0.75
N LYS A 72 -12.14 15.45 0.40
CA LYS A 72 -12.28 16.31 -0.79
C LYS A 72 -12.11 15.52 -2.09
N LEU A 73 -11.41 14.39 -2.04
CA LEU A 73 -11.18 13.49 -3.17
C LEU A 73 -12.32 12.45 -3.33
N LEU A 74 -13.20 12.33 -2.34
CA LEU A 74 -14.35 11.42 -2.39
C LEU A 74 -15.54 12.05 -3.12
N HIS A 75 -15.56 11.84 -4.43
CA HIS A 75 -16.68 12.24 -5.28
C HIS A 75 -17.92 11.36 -5.05
N PRO A 76 -19.12 11.86 -5.40
CA PRO A 76 -20.34 11.05 -5.39
C PRO A 76 -20.25 9.83 -6.32
N ILE A 77 -20.92 8.74 -5.94
CA ILE A 77 -21.06 7.56 -6.80
C ILE A 77 -21.82 7.97 -8.09
N PRO A 78 -21.34 7.59 -9.29
CA PRO A 78 -22.03 7.91 -10.54
C PRO A 78 -23.48 7.44 -10.54
N GLN A 79 -24.39 8.33 -10.97
CA GLN A 79 -25.82 8.02 -11.04
C GLN A 79 -26.13 6.91 -12.05
N GLU A 80 -27.30 6.26 -11.88
CA GLU A 80 -27.71 5.19 -12.79
C GLU A 80 -27.96 5.68 -14.23
N HIS A 81 -28.56 6.86 -14.37
CA HIS A 81 -28.88 7.48 -15.65
C HIS A 81 -28.21 8.85 -15.77
N LEU A 82 -27.84 9.26 -17.00
CA LEU A 82 -27.27 10.58 -17.32
C LEU A 82 -26.04 10.96 -16.47
N TRP A 83 -24.95 10.18 -16.57
CA TRP A 83 -23.72 10.40 -15.80
C TRP A 83 -22.70 11.28 -16.53
N THR A 84 -21.88 11.99 -15.76
CA THR A 84 -20.73 12.75 -16.25
C THR A 84 -19.49 11.87 -16.42
N PRO A 85 -18.47 12.31 -17.18
CA PRO A 85 -17.20 11.60 -17.26
C PRO A 85 -16.59 11.36 -15.87
N TYR A 86 -16.30 10.10 -15.55
CA TYR A 86 -15.92 9.67 -14.20
C TYR A 86 -14.44 9.27 -14.06
N LEU A 87 -13.61 9.45 -15.08
CA LEU A 87 -12.19 9.04 -15.00
C LEU A 87 -11.45 9.80 -13.89
N GLY A 88 -11.53 11.14 -13.89
CA GLY A 88 -10.93 11.97 -12.83
C GLY A 88 -11.44 11.58 -11.44
N PRO A 89 -12.78 11.59 -11.21
CA PRO A 89 -13.36 11.14 -9.94
C PRO A 89 -12.94 9.73 -9.48
N THR A 90 -12.77 8.80 -10.42
CA THR A 90 -12.32 7.43 -10.12
C THR A 90 -10.84 7.42 -9.70
N LEU A 91 -10.00 8.22 -10.35
CA LEU A 91 -8.59 8.36 -9.97
C LEU A 91 -8.43 9.03 -8.60
N ASP A 92 -9.22 10.07 -8.33
CA ASP A 92 -9.26 10.73 -7.02
C ASP A 92 -9.70 9.75 -5.92
N ALA A 93 -10.71 8.92 -6.20
CA ALA A 93 -11.13 7.85 -5.29
C ALA A 93 -10.02 6.81 -5.03
N GLY A 94 -9.21 6.49 -6.04
CA GLY A 94 -8.02 5.65 -5.89
C GLY A 94 -6.99 6.27 -4.96
N VAL A 95 -6.68 7.57 -5.14
CA VAL A 95 -5.76 8.31 -4.25
C VAL A 95 -6.29 8.35 -2.81
N ALA A 96 -7.58 8.66 -2.65
CA ALA A 96 -8.26 8.67 -1.36
C ALA A 96 -8.14 7.31 -0.64
N THR A 97 -8.31 6.22 -1.38
CA THR A 97 -8.19 4.85 -0.85
C THR A 97 -6.77 4.58 -0.36
N LEU A 98 -5.74 4.89 -1.16
CA LEU A 98 -4.34 4.66 -0.80
C LEU A 98 -3.92 5.43 0.47
N MET A 99 -4.31 6.71 0.57
CA MET A 99 -4.04 7.51 1.76
C MET A 99 -4.79 6.96 2.98
N ALA A 100 -6.05 6.54 2.83
CA ALA A 100 -6.81 5.96 3.94
C ALA A 100 -6.24 4.60 4.40
N GLN A 101 -5.74 3.77 3.48
CA GLN A 101 -5.04 2.54 3.82
C GLN A 101 -3.74 2.81 4.60
N GLU A 102 -2.96 3.81 4.19
CA GLU A 102 -1.77 4.22 4.93
C GLU A 102 -2.10 4.70 6.35
N LEU A 103 -3.18 5.47 6.53
CA LEU A 103 -3.67 5.86 7.86
C LEU A 103 -4.06 4.64 8.71
N LEU A 104 -4.74 3.64 8.12
CA LEU A 104 -5.09 2.40 8.83
C LEU A 104 -3.85 1.64 9.29
N MET A 105 -2.81 1.57 8.45
CA MET A 105 -1.53 0.97 8.82
C MET A 105 -0.85 1.75 9.95
N ALA A 106 -0.81 3.08 9.85
CA ALA A 106 -0.24 3.96 10.87
C ALA A 106 -0.95 3.83 12.22
N ILE A 107 -2.28 3.77 12.22
CA ILE A 107 -3.10 3.47 13.42
C ILE A 107 -2.73 2.09 13.97
N GLY A 108 -2.53 1.10 13.09
CA GLY A 108 -2.11 -0.24 13.48
C GLY A 108 -0.79 -0.25 14.26
N PHE A 109 0.17 0.62 13.91
CA PHE A 109 1.42 0.80 14.65
C PHE A 109 1.20 1.43 16.03
N VAL A 110 0.33 2.45 16.14
CA VAL A 110 -0.04 3.05 17.43
C VAL A 110 -0.68 2.02 18.36
N GLU A 111 -1.48 1.11 17.81
CA GLU A 111 -2.18 0.05 18.54
C GLU A 111 -1.30 -1.18 18.82
N GLY A 112 -0.08 -1.24 18.29
CA GLY A 112 0.81 -2.40 18.42
C GLY A 112 0.36 -3.64 17.63
N THR A 113 -0.46 -3.44 16.60
CA THR A 113 -0.96 -4.51 15.70
C THR A 113 -0.16 -4.64 14.40
N GLN A 114 0.76 -3.70 14.15
CA GLN A 114 1.65 -3.67 13.00
C GLN A 114 3.12 -3.58 13.46
N PRO A 115 4.07 -4.28 12.79
CA PRO A 115 3.85 -5.26 11.72
C PRO A 115 3.00 -6.44 12.20
N GLU A 116 2.15 -6.94 11.31
CA GLU A 116 1.22 -8.02 11.66
C GLU A 116 1.99 -9.29 12.03
N THR A 117 1.49 -10.00 13.04
CA THR A 117 1.94 -11.36 13.38
C THR A 117 0.76 -12.32 13.31
N LYS A 118 0.89 -13.41 12.57
CA LYS A 118 -0.16 -14.41 12.35
C LYS A 118 0.38 -15.82 12.50
N THR A 119 -0.42 -16.74 13.00
CA THR A 119 -0.08 -18.16 13.02
C THR A 119 -0.33 -18.77 11.64
N ILE A 120 0.73 -19.17 10.93
CA ILE A 120 0.67 -19.82 9.62
C ILE A 120 1.27 -21.22 9.75
N GLY A 121 0.51 -22.26 9.40
CA GLY A 121 0.99 -23.64 9.47
C GLY A 121 1.39 -24.11 10.87
N GLY A 122 0.83 -23.50 11.93
CA GLY A 122 1.17 -23.81 13.32
C GLY A 122 2.42 -23.10 13.86
N GLN A 123 3.03 -22.20 13.08
CA GLN A 123 4.16 -21.37 13.51
C GLN A 123 3.78 -19.89 13.48
N GLU A 124 4.35 -19.13 14.40
CA GLU A 124 4.18 -17.68 14.43
C GLU A 124 4.98 -17.05 13.30
N TYR A 125 4.32 -16.24 12.48
CA TYR A 125 4.91 -15.57 11.33
C TYR A 125 4.67 -14.07 11.43
N THR A 126 5.75 -13.29 11.49
CA THR A 126 5.70 -11.83 11.50
C THR A 126 5.96 -11.30 10.09
N TYR A 127 5.00 -10.53 9.57
CA TYR A 127 5.11 -9.85 8.29
C TYR A 127 6.15 -8.72 8.36
N ASN A 128 6.68 -8.30 7.21
CA ASN A 128 7.71 -7.27 7.18
C ASN A 128 7.19 -5.87 7.54
N GLY A 129 5.94 -5.55 7.20
CA GLY A 129 5.42 -4.20 7.29
C GLY A 129 6.12 -3.23 6.31
N PRO A 130 6.29 -1.93 6.67
CA PRO A 130 6.91 -0.95 5.80
C PRO A 130 8.41 -1.22 5.62
N ILE A 131 8.89 -1.10 4.38
CA ILE A 131 10.31 -1.24 4.05
C ILE A 131 11.10 -0.10 4.72
N ASP A 132 12.22 -0.38 5.35
CA ASP A 132 13.08 0.65 5.95
C ASP A 132 13.87 1.46 4.89
N ASP A 133 14.37 2.63 5.29
CA ASP A 133 15.08 3.53 4.37
C ASP A 133 16.48 3.04 3.94
N ILE A 134 17.09 2.09 4.65
CA ILE A 134 18.36 1.49 4.26
C ILE A 134 18.12 0.53 3.08
N GLN A 135 17.12 -0.34 3.20
CA GLN A 135 16.73 -1.28 2.17
C GLN A 135 16.20 -0.56 0.94
N LEU A 136 15.38 0.50 1.13
CA LEU A 136 14.94 1.39 0.04
C LEU A 136 16.14 1.93 -0.75
N ARG A 137 17.19 2.40 -0.07
CA ARG A 137 18.38 2.94 -0.75
C ARG A 137 19.12 1.88 -1.55
N SER A 138 19.28 0.68 -0.98
CA SER A 138 19.91 -0.46 -1.66
C SER A 138 19.17 -0.83 -2.95
N TRP A 139 17.85 -0.98 -2.88
CA TRP A 139 17.02 -1.32 -4.03
C TRP A 139 16.88 -0.17 -5.04
N GLY A 140 16.81 1.07 -4.60
CA GLY A 140 16.70 2.20 -5.50
C GLY A 140 17.92 2.40 -6.38
N ILE A 141 19.13 2.09 -5.90
CA ILE A 141 20.33 2.03 -6.75
C ILE A 141 20.14 1.01 -7.88
N GLN A 142 19.59 -0.17 -7.56
CA GLN A 142 19.33 -1.22 -8.54
C GLN A 142 18.22 -0.86 -9.54
N LEU A 143 17.24 -0.06 -9.14
CA LEU A 143 16.22 0.48 -10.05
C LEU A 143 16.84 1.47 -11.03
N VAL A 144 17.72 2.35 -10.54
CA VAL A 144 18.35 3.39 -11.37
C VAL A 144 19.36 2.79 -12.36
N ASP A 145 20.12 1.77 -11.97
CA ASP A 145 21.10 1.11 -12.85
C ASP A 145 20.51 -0.03 -13.70
N GLY A 146 19.23 -0.37 -13.50
CA GLY A 146 18.48 -1.34 -14.29
C GLY A 146 18.68 -2.81 -13.89
N ARG A 147 19.45 -3.12 -12.84
CA ARG A 147 19.57 -4.50 -12.32
C ARG A 147 18.27 -5.03 -11.74
N MET A 148 17.42 -4.15 -11.23
CA MET A 148 16.07 -4.44 -10.79
C MET A 148 15.10 -3.68 -11.71
N PRO A 149 14.40 -4.35 -12.64
CA PRO A 149 13.58 -3.68 -13.65
C PRO A 149 12.33 -3.00 -13.07
N GLY A 150 11.91 -3.34 -11.85
CA GLY A 150 10.67 -2.84 -11.27
C GLY A 150 10.14 -3.74 -10.18
N PHE A 151 8.87 -3.55 -9.81
CA PHE A 151 8.20 -4.38 -8.82
C PHE A 151 6.78 -4.78 -9.24
N VAL A 152 6.29 -5.87 -8.65
CA VAL A 152 4.92 -6.34 -8.75
C VAL A 152 4.27 -6.36 -7.38
N ALA A 153 3.09 -5.76 -7.25
CA ALA A 153 2.22 -5.98 -6.11
C ALA A 153 1.31 -7.18 -6.40
N LEU A 154 1.49 -8.27 -5.65
CA LEU A 154 0.66 -9.47 -5.69
C LEU A 154 -0.34 -9.41 -4.54
N LEU A 155 -1.63 -9.28 -4.89
CA LEU A 155 -2.71 -9.13 -3.92
C LEU A 155 -3.64 -10.33 -3.94
N GLY A 156 -4.10 -10.77 -2.78
CA GLY A 156 -5.17 -11.76 -2.67
C GLY A 156 -4.65 -13.19 -2.73
N GLN A 157 -5.29 -14.04 -3.53
CA GLN A 157 -5.09 -15.49 -3.48
C GLN A 157 -4.87 -16.08 -4.88
N ALA A 158 -3.75 -16.78 -5.09
CA ALA A 158 -3.56 -17.57 -6.31
C ALA A 158 -4.47 -18.80 -6.30
N LYS A 159 -4.65 -19.43 -7.47
CA LYS A 159 -5.51 -20.62 -7.62
C LYS A 159 -5.14 -21.77 -6.66
N ASN A 160 -3.85 -21.94 -6.36
CA ASN A 160 -3.32 -22.90 -5.38
C ASN A 160 -1.84 -22.58 -5.09
N PRO A 161 -1.23 -23.19 -4.06
CA PRO A 161 0.18 -22.97 -3.69
C PRO A 161 1.19 -23.19 -4.83
N LYS A 162 0.98 -24.18 -5.71
CA LYS A 162 1.89 -24.44 -6.86
C LYS A 162 1.86 -23.30 -7.87
N VAL A 163 0.70 -22.66 -8.07
CA VAL A 163 0.57 -21.50 -8.96
C VAL A 163 1.23 -20.28 -8.32
N ALA A 164 1.07 -20.07 -7.02
CA ALA A 164 1.75 -19.00 -6.27
C ALA A 164 3.28 -19.13 -6.40
N GLU A 165 3.83 -20.32 -6.14
CA GLU A 165 5.25 -20.61 -6.30
C GLU A 165 5.73 -20.31 -7.72
N LYS A 166 5.04 -20.84 -8.73
CA LYS A 166 5.42 -20.62 -10.12
C LYS A 166 5.45 -19.13 -10.47
N LEU A 167 4.43 -18.38 -10.03
CA LEU A 167 4.32 -16.95 -10.29
C LEU A 167 5.48 -16.17 -9.66
N ILE A 168 5.75 -16.39 -8.37
CA ILE A 168 6.83 -15.73 -7.64
C ILE A 168 8.19 -16.08 -8.26
N ARG A 169 8.46 -17.36 -8.55
CA ARG A 169 9.73 -17.79 -9.16
C ARG A 169 9.96 -17.18 -10.54
N GLU A 170 8.90 -16.98 -11.33
CA GLU A 170 9.00 -16.31 -12.64
C GLU A 170 9.41 -14.84 -12.49
N PHE A 171 8.96 -14.14 -11.46
CA PHE A 171 9.39 -12.78 -11.18
C PHE A 171 10.81 -12.73 -10.62
N GLN A 172 11.17 -13.63 -9.69
CA GLN A 172 12.52 -13.76 -9.15
C GLN A 172 13.56 -14.00 -10.25
N ARG A 173 13.28 -14.88 -11.23
CA ARG A 173 14.16 -15.14 -12.38
C ARG A 173 14.47 -13.91 -13.23
N ARG A 174 13.61 -12.89 -13.17
CA ARG A 174 13.73 -11.63 -13.90
C ARG A 174 14.19 -10.48 -13.00
N ASN A 175 14.59 -10.79 -11.76
CA ASN A 175 14.91 -9.82 -10.70
C ASN A 175 13.78 -8.80 -10.44
N ILE A 176 12.52 -9.17 -10.68
CA ILE A 176 11.37 -8.30 -10.36
C ILE A 176 11.05 -8.45 -8.88
N LEU A 177 11.05 -7.33 -8.17
CA LEU A 177 10.70 -7.28 -6.75
C LEU A 177 9.22 -7.60 -6.55
N CYS A 178 8.92 -8.57 -5.69
CA CYS A 178 7.57 -9.01 -5.40
C CYS A 178 7.12 -8.50 -4.04
N PHE A 179 5.97 -7.83 -4.01
CA PHE A 179 5.32 -7.38 -2.79
C PHE A 179 4.02 -8.16 -2.59
N LEU A 180 3.94 -8.92 -1.52
CA LEU A 180 2.85 -9.85 -1.25
C LEU A 180 1.92 -9.26 -0.19
N SER A 181 0.62 -9.18 -0.47
CA SER A 181 -0.38 -8.69 0.49
C SER A 181 -1.77 -9.26 0.21
N GLY A 182 -2.71 -9.08 1.14
CA GLY A 182 -4.11 -9.43 0.96
C GLY A 182 -4.43 -10.92 1.03
N ASN A 183 -5.73 -11.19 1.16
CA ASN A 183 -6.27 -12.53 1.23
C ASN A 183 -7.65 -12.60 0.57
N VAL A 184 -8.09 -13.81 0.26
CA VAL A 184 -9.48 -14.13 -0.08
C VAL A 184 -9.95 -15.14 0.96
N ASP A 185 -11.01 -14.80 1.70
CA ASP A 185 -11.62 -15.65 2.74
C ASP A 185 -10.59 -16.22 3.75
N GLY A 186 -9.63 -15.38 4.15
CA GLY A 186 -8.59 -15.72 5.14
C GLY A 186 -7.36 -16.43 4.58
N VAL A 187 -7.33 -16.75 3.28
CA VAL A 187 -6.19 -17.39 2.61
C VAL A 187 -5.56 -16.41 1.62
N GLY A 188 -4.31 -16.02 1.87
CA GLY A 188 -3.56 -15.10 1.04
C GLY A 188 -2.40 -15.74 0.28
N ILE A 189 -1.80 -14.92 -0.57
CA ILE A 189 -0.65 -15.30 -1.40
C ILE A 189 0.58 -15.61 -0.53
N VAL A 190 0.70 -14.99 0.64
CA VAL A 190 1.80 -15.23 1.59
C VAL A 190 1.68 -16.64 2.17
N GLU A 191 0.51 -17.04 2.67
CA GLU A 191 0.30 -18.40 3.17
C GLU A 191 0.55 -19.45 2.08
N GLN A 192 0.10 -19.18 0.85
CA GLN A 192 0.31 -20.07 -0.28
C GLN A 192 1.79 -20.20 -0.67
N ALA A 193 2.55 -19.10 -0.63
CA ALA A 193 3.98 -19.10 -0.91
C ALA A 193 4.75 -19.90 0.15
N LEU A 194 4.44 -19.68 1.43
CA LEU A 194 5.04 -20.42 2.55
C LEU A 194 4.72 -21.92 2.47
N GLN A 195 3.46 -22.29 2.19
CA GLN A 195 3.05 -23.69 2.00
C GLN A 195 3.78 -24.38 0.85
N ALA A 196 4.15 -23.64 -0.20
CA ALA A 196 4.91 -24.16 -1.32
C ALA A 196 6.43 -24.16 -1.09
N GLY A 197 6.90 -23.77 0.11
CA GLY A 197 8.33 -23.71 0.43
C GLY A 197 9.08 -22.60 -0.30
N VAL A 198 8.39 -21.50 -0.64
CA VAL A 198 9.03 -20.30 -1.18
C VAL A 198 9.67 -19.53 -0.04
N GLU A 199 10.96 -19.23 -0.19
CA GLU A 199 11.68 -18.38 0.73
C GLU A 199 11.30 -16.90 0.51
N LEU A 200 10.82 -16.25 1.58
CA LEU A 200 10.37 -14.87 1.58
C LEU A 200 11.36 -14.00 2.35
N GLY A 201 11.56 -12.77 1.89
CA GLY A 201 12.43 -11.80 2.53
C GLY A 201 13.04 -10.80 1.55
N TYR A 202 13.89 -9.92 2.09
CA TYR A 202 14.57 -8.91 1.30
C TYR A 202 15.62 -9.52 0.36
N ASP A 203 16.31 -10.57 0.78
CA ASP A 203 17.34 -11.24 -0.03
C ASP A 203 16.76 -12.02 -1.22
N THR A 204 15.50 -12.44 -1.14
CA THR A 204 14.81 -13.16 -2.23
C THR A 204 13.94 -12.24 -3.09
N TYR A 205 14.01 -10.93 -2.87
CA TYR A 205 13.16 -9.92 -3.52
C TYR A 205 11.67 -10.28 -3.45
N THR A 206 11.24 -10.89 -2.35
CA THR A 206 9.85 -11.33 -2.17
C THR A 206 9.40 -10.96 -0.77
N VAL A 207 8.78 -9.79 -0.65
CA VAL A 207 8.47 -9.15 0.62
C VAL A 207 6.99 -9.33 0.98
N PRO A 208 6.68 -10.02 2.08
CA PRO A 208 5.33 -10.13 2.63
C PRO A 208 4.99 -8.94 3.52
N PHE A 209 4.01 -8.14 3.10
CA PHE A 209 3.63 -6.90 3.77
C PHE A 209 2.56 -7.07 4.84
N GLY A 210 1.57 -7.92 4.60
CA GLY A 210 0.49 -8.20 5.54
C GLY A 210 -0.58 -9.09 4.92
N SER A 211 -1.47 -9.62 5.74
CA SER A 211 -2.57 -10.47 5.28
C SER A 211 -3.73 -9.66 4.69
N ASP A 212 -3.79 -8.36 4.95
CA ASP A 212 -4.83 -7.45 4.48
C ASP A 212 -4.44 -6.70 3.19
N THR A 213 -5.43 -6.05 2.56
CA THR A 213 -5.22 -5.27 1.33
C THR A 213 -4.60 -3.90 1.59
N GLU A 214 -4.71 -3.42 2.81
CA GLU A 214 -4.28 -2.13 3.31
C GLU A 214 -2.75 -2.08 3.38
N SER A 215 -2.13 -3.23 3.66
CA SER A 215 -0.69 -3.47 3.64
C SER A 215 -0.07 -3.26 2.26
N THR A 216 -0.86 -3.28 1.17
CA THR A 216 -0.38 -2.87 -0.15
C THR A 216 0.08 -1.41 -0.18
N SER A 217 -0.41 -0.57 0.74
CA SER A 217 0.06 0.82 0.87
C SER A 217 1.58 0.91 1.10
N TYR A 218 2.21 -0.07 1.74
CA TYR A 218 3.68 -0.09 1.90
C TYR A 218 4.43 -0.16 0.56
N ALA A 219 3.87 -0.85 -0.46
CA ALA A 219 4.41 -0.88 -1.83
C ALA A 219 4.39 0.52 -2.46
N LEU A 220 3.28 1.24 -2.29
CA LEU A 220 3.10 2.58 -2.84
C LEU A 220 3.93 3.61 -2.08
N GLY A 221 4.13 3.40 -0.77
CA GLY A 221 5.07 4.15 0.03
C GLY A 221 6.52 3.96 -0.45
N PHE A 222 6.91 2.76 -0.88
CA PHE A 222 8.21 2.52 -1.52
C PHE A 222 8.37 3.30 -2.83
N ALA A 223 7.36 3.29 -3.71
CA ALA A 223 7.39 4.07 -4.96
C ALA A 223 7.49 5.58 -4.67
N THR A 224 6.68 6.08 -3.74
CA THR A 224 6.69 7.50 -3.35
C THR A 224 8.04 7.92 -2.78
N ARG A 225 8.64 7.12 -1.88
CA ARG A 225 9.98 7.42 -1.36
C ARG A 225 11.05 7.33 -2.43
N SER A 226 10.92 6.47 -3.43
CA SER A 226 11.85 6.44 -4.56
C SER A 226 11.92 7.79 -5.27
N ALA A 227 10.77 8.46 -5.46
CA ALA A 227 10.70 9.79 -6.04
C ALA A 227 11.31 10.87 -5.12
N LEU A 228 11.09 10.78 -3.80
CA LEU A 228 11.63 11.72 -2.83
C LEU A 228 13.16 11.57 -2.66
N THR A 229 13.66 10.34 -2.60
CA THR A 229 15.08 10.04 -2.37
C THR A 229 15.92 10.22 -3.63
N PHE A 230 15.50 9.66 -4.77
CA PHE A 230 16.32 9.63 -5.99
C PHE A 230 15.92 10.69 -7.01
N GLY A 231 14.63 11.07 -7.02
CA GLY A 231 14.14 12.18 -7.85
C GLY A 231 14.42 13.56 -7.25
N GLY A 232 14.84 13.64 -5.98
CA GLY A 232 15.07 14.91 -5.28
C GLY A 232 13.80 15.74 -5.09
N LEU A 233 12.63 15.12 -5.20
CA LEU A 233 11.34 15.77 -5.05
C LEU A 233 11.00 16.00 -3.57
N LYS A 234 10.14 16.98 -3.31
CA LYS A 234 9.66 17.31 -1.97
C LYS A 234 8.22 16.83 -1.77
N GLY A 235 7.82 16.65 -0.52
CA GLY A 235 6.44 16.36 -0.17
C GLY A 235 5.48 17.42 -0.73
N GLY A 236 4.31 16.99 -1.20
CA GLY A 236 3.29 17.85 -1.81
C GLY A 236 3.51 18.14 -3.31
N MET A 237 4.65 17.75 -3.89
CA MET A 237 4.89 17.79 -5.35
C MET A 237 4.18 16.61 -6.05
N PHE A 238 2.87 16.48 -5.84
CA PHE A 238 2.13 15.27 -6.17
C PHE A 238 2.20 14.93 -7.67
N ARG A 239 2.14 15.93 -8.55
CA ARG A 239 2.16 15.73 -10.00
C ARG A 239 3.52 15.19 -10.44
N GLU A 240 4.58 15.83 -9.98
CA GLU A 240 5.96 15.47 -10.29
C GLU A 240 6.30 14.08 -9.74
N ILE A 241 5.79 13.73 -8.56
CA ILE A 241 5.96 12.38 -7.98
C ILE A 241 5.24 11.33 -8.83
N LEU A 242 4.01 11.59 -9.27
CA LEU A 242 3.27 10.68 -10.14
C LEU A 242 3.95 10.52 -11.51
N GLU A 243 4.48 11.61 -12.07
CA GLU A 243 5.23 11.59 -13.32
C GLU A 243 6.57 10.85 -13.19
N TYR A 244 7.29 11.06 -12.08
CA TYR A 244 8.51 10.32 -11.76
C TYR A 244 8.21 8.83 -11.68
N ASN A 245 7.20 8.43 -10.92
CA ASN A 245 6.84 7.02 -10.76
C ASN A 245 6.43 6.39 -12.09
N LYS A 246 5.65 7.10 -12.91
CA LYS A 246 5.28 6.65 -14.26
C LYS A 246 6.50 6.41 -15.15
N ALA A 247 7.56 7.21 -15.01
CA ALA A 247 8.73 7.16 -15.88
C ALA A 247 9.89 6.30 -15.36
N ARG A 248 9.98 6.08 -14.05
CA ARG A 248 11.18 5.52 -13.39
C ARG A 248 10.90 4.34 -12.47
N THR A 249 9.70 4.23 -11.90
CA THR A 249 9.34 3.16 -10.97
C THR A 249 8.37 2.21 -11.68
N PHE A 250 8.89 1.33 -12.53
CA PHE A 250 8.04 0.41 -13.30
C PHE A 250 7.35 -0.58 -12.37
N ALA A 251 6.05 -0.36 -12.16
CA ALA A 251 5.24 -1.12 -11.24
C ALA A 251 3.97 -1.62 -11.91
N PHE A 252 3.52 -2.81 -11.52
CA PHE A 252 2.20 -3.33 -11.88
C PHE A 252 1.61 -4.11 -10.71
N ALA A 253 0.28 -4.19 -10.67
CA ALA A 253 -0.44 -4.95 -9.67
C ALA A 253 -1.12 -6.16 -10.30
N LEU A 254 -1.12 -7.27 -9.57
CA LEU A 254 -1.84 -8.49 -9.89
C LEU A 254 -2.76 -8.82 -8.72
N ALA A 255 -4.04 -8.48 -8.89
CA ALA A 255 -5.10 -8.91 -7.98
C ALA A 255 -5.52 -10.34 -8.36
N LEU A 256 -5.37 -11.26 -7.42
CA LEU A 256 -5.59 -12.70 -7.60
C LEU A 256 -6.80 -13.15 -6.79
N GLY A 257 -7.63 -13.99 -7.40
CA GLY A 257 -8.85 -14.49 -6.81
C GLY A 257 -10.05 -13.56 -7.04
N PRO A 258 -11.20 -13.84 -6.41
CA PRO A 258 -12.35 -12.95 -6.38
C PRO A 258 -12.01 -11.55 -5.85
N ILE A 259 -12.63 -10.52 -6.43
CA ILE A 259 -12.48 -9.08 -6.12
C ILE A 259 -13.86 -8.50 -5.82
#